data_AF-X1RBG5-F1
#
_entry.id   AF-X1RBG5-F1
#
_cell.length_a   1.000
_cell.length_b   1.000
_cell.length_c   1.000
_cell.angle_alpha   90.00
_cell.angle_beta   90.00
_cell.angle_gamma   90.00
#
_symmetry.space_group_name_H-M   'P 1'
#
loop_
_entity.id
_entity.type
_entity.pdbx_description
1 polymer ?
#
loop_
_entity_poly.entity_id
_entity_poly.type
_entity_poly.pdbx_seq_one_letter_code
_entity_poly.pdbx_strand_id
1 'polypeptide(L)'
;MEGTLKSWAVPKGVPVEPGVRRLAVQVEDHPIEYIDFAGSIPEGEYGAGTVEIWDKGNFELDKKAPDQLEFTLKGEKLSGDYVLIRTDGNNWLLIKRKARLG
;
A
#
# COMPACT_ATOMS: atom_id res chain seq x y z
N MET A 1 9.91 -1.71 -6.61
CA MET A 1 11.20 -1.26 -6.04
C MET A 1 12.13 -2.45 -6.05
N GLU A 2 13.42 -2.33 -6.39
CA GLU A 2 14.42 -3.42 -6.23
C GLU A 2 13.97 -4.84 -6.70
N GLY A 3 13.10 -4.92 -7.72
CA GLY A 3 12.60 -6.22 -8.22
C GLY A 3 11.60 -6.95 -7.31
N THR A 4 11.08 -6.32 -6.26
CA THR A 4 10.06 -6.89 -5.36
C THR A 4 8.89 -5.95 -5.11
N LEU A 5 7.79 -6.50 -4.60
CA LEU A 5 6.63 -5.76 -4.09
C LEU A 5 6.82 -5.48 -2.60
N LYS A 6 7.18 -4.23 -2.27
CA LYS A 6 7.12 -3.75 -0.89
C LYS A 6 5.65 -3.71 -0.47
N SER A 7 5.33 -4.38 0.65
CA SER A 7 3.95 -4.73 0.97
C SER A 7 3.55 -4.29 2.37
N TRP A 8 2.29 -3.84 2.51
CA TRP A 8 1.68 -3.45 3.77
C TRP A 8 0.26 -3.98 3.88
N ALA A 9 -0.08 -4.57 5.02
CA ALA A 9 -1.45 -4.89 5.40
C ALA A 9 -2.15 -3.64 5.98
N VAL A 10 -3.34 -3.31 5.48
CA VAL A 10 -4.11 -2.14 5.93
C VAL A 10 -5.47 -2.60 6.46
N PRO A 11 -5.61 -2.95 7.76
CA PRO A 11 -6.79 -3.66 8.29
C PRO A 11 -8.12 -2.92 8.12
N LYS A 12 -8.08 -1.60 7.98
CA LYS A 12 -9.27 -0.76 7.76
C LYS A 12 -9.33 -0.15 6.35
N GLY A 13 -8.61 -0.73 5.40
CA GLY A 13 -8.51 -0.27 4.02
C GLY A 13 -7.71 1.02 3.84
N VAL A 14 -7.30 1.29 2.60
CA VAL A 14 -6.57 2.50 2.21
C VAL A 14 -7.45 3.74 2.41
N PRO A 15 -6.93 4.88 2.90
CA PRO A 15 -7.73 6.09 3.05
C PRO A 15 -8.10 6.67 1.68
N VAL A 16 -9.40 6.76 1.37
CA VAL A 16 -9.91 7.39 0.13
C VAL A 16 -10.03 8.91 0.27
N GLU A 17 -10.29 9.38 1.49
CA GLU A 17 -10.48 10.79 1.81
C GLU A 17 -9.23 11.43 2.42
N PRO A 18 -8.86 12.66 2.03
CA PRO A 18 -7.74 13.38 2.64
C PRO A 18 -7.92 13.58 4.15
N GLY A 19 -6.82 13.47 4.90
CA GLY A 19 -6.81 13.68 6.35
C GLY A 19 -7.19 12.45 7.19
N VAL A 20 -7.70 11.39 6.56
CA VAL A 20 -7.86 10.09 7.21
C VAL A 20 -6.50 9.41 7.33
N ARG A 21 -6.17 8.96 8.54
CA ARG A 21 -4.95 8.19 8.84
C ARG A 21 -5.31 6.73 9.05
N ARG A 22 -4.61 5.82 8.38
CA ARG A 22 -4.80 4.38 8.50
C ARG A 22 -3.50 3.72 8.97
N LEU A 23 -3.62 2.74 9.87
CA LEU A 23 -2.52 1.84 10.19
C LEU A 23 -2.20 1.00 8.95
N ALA A 24 -0.94 0.97 8.57
CA ALA A 24 -0.38 0.11 7.55
C ALA A 24 0.76 -0.68 8.19
N VAL A 25 0.62 -2.00 8.28
CA VAL A 25 1.63 -2.88 8.88
C VAL A 25 2.48 -3.45 7.76
N GLN A 26 3.77 -3.15 7.76
CA GLN A 26 4.71 -3.69 6.79
C GLN A 26 4.79 -5.21 6.94
N VAL A 27 4.64 -5.93 5.83
CA VAL A 27 4.78 -7.37 5.72
C VAL A 27 5.95 -7.72 4.81
N GLU A 28 6.21 -9.00 4.66
CA GLU A 28 7.26 -9.52 3.79
C GLU A 28 7.11 -9.03 2.35
N ASP A 29 8.24 -8.87 1.69
CA ASP A 29 8.28 -8.56 0.26
C ASP A 29 7.63 -9.71 -0.54
N HIS A 30 6.81 -9.37 -1.51
CA HIS A 30 6.22 -10.36 -2.41
C HIS A 30 6.94 -10.37 -3.77
N PRO A 31 6.99 -11.53 -4.46
CA PRO A 31 7.44 -11.59 -5.84
C PRO A 31 6.60 -10.68 -6.74
N ILE A 32 7.21 -10.13 -7.80
CA ILE A 32 6.48 -9.28 -8.76
C ILE A 32 5.29 -10.01 -9.39
N GLU A 33 5.41 -11.31 -9.64
CA GLU A 33 4.33 -12.14 -10.18
C GLU A 33 3.06 -12.14 -9.30
N TYR A 34 3.20 -11.86 -8.00
CA TYR A 34 2.08 -11.77 -7.07
C TYR A 34 1.17 -10.55 -7.34
N ILE A 35 1.63 -9.57 -8.13
CA ILE A 35 0.84 -8.36 -8.46
C ILE A 35 -0.46 -8.68 -9.20
N ASP A 36 -0.50 -9.82 -9.90
CA ASP A 36 -1.64 -10.29 -10.71
C ASP A 36 -2.35 -11.50 -10.08
N PHE A 37 -1.96 -11.87 -8.86
CA PHE A 37 -2.59 -13.00 -8.17
C PHE A 37 -3.98 -12.63 -7.64
N ALA A 38 -4.97 -13.42 -8.04
CA ALA A 38 -6.29 -13.48 -7.44
C ALA A 38 -6.70 -14.95 -7.31
N GLY A 39 -7.24 -15.34 -6.16
CA GLY A 39 -7.52 -16.74 -5.88
C GLY A 39 -7.74 -17.03 -4.41
N SER A 40 -7.73 -18.31 -4.04
CA SER A 40 -7.82 -18.73 -2.64
C SER A 40 -6.49 -19.34 -2.20
N ILE A 41 -5.97 -18.86 -1.08
CA ILE A 41 -4.81 -19.42 -0.40
C ILE A 41 -5.31 -20.43 0.63
N PRO A 42 -4.83 -21.70 0.60
CA PRO A 42 -5.27 -22.73 1.53
C PRO A 42 -5.10 -22.36 3.00
N GLU A 43 -5.95 -22.91 3.86
CA GLU A 43 -5.79 -22.79 5.31
C GLU A 43 -4.45 -23.39 5.78
N GLY A 44 -3.81 -22.72 6.75
CA GLY A 44 -2.51 -23.12 7.29
C GLY A 44 -1.30 -22.52 6.55
N GLU A 45 -1.51 -21.98 5.34
CA GLU A 45 -0.50 -21.22 4.61
C GLU A 45 -0.50 -19.74 5.04
N TYR A 46 0.65 -19.07 4.89
CA TYR A 46 0.74 -17.63 5.13
C TYR A 46 -0.13 -16.87 4.13
N GLY A 47 -1.04 -16.04 4.64
CA GLY A 47 -2.01 -15.31 3.83
C GLY A 47 -3.27 -16.10 3.46
N ALA A 48 -3.55 -17.22 4.15
CA ALA A 48 -4.77 -18.01 3.98
C ALA A 48 -6.03 -17.16 3.86
N GLY A 49 -6.88 -17.50 2.88
CA GLY A 49 -8.11 -16.78 2.56
C GLY A 49 -8.23 -16.42 1.08
N THR A 50 -9.27 -15.66 0.75
CA THR A 50 -9.50 -15.19 -0.62
C THR A 50 -8.74 -13.90 -0.86
N VAL A 51 -7.96 -13.88 -1.94
CA VAL A 51 -7.22 -12.72 -2.44
C VAL A 51 -7.92 -12.20 -3.69
N GLU A 52 -8.29 -10.94 -3.68
CA GLU A 52 -8.88 -10.22 -4.81
C GLU A 52 -8.05 -8.98 -5.13
N ILE A 53 -7.93 -8.66 -6.42
CA ILE A 53 -7.37 -7.39 -6.87
C ILE A 53 -8.47 -6.33 -6.71
N TRP A 54 -8.43 -5.60 -5.60
CA TRP A 54 -9.43 -4.57 -5.31
C TRP A 54 -9.24 -3.28 -6.14
N ASP A 55 -7.99 -2.94 -6.45
CA ASP A 55 -7.57 -1.83 -7.31
C ASP A 55 -6.18 -2.15 -7.90
N LYS A 56 -5.87 -1.60 -9.08
CA LYS A 56 -4.57 -1.76 -9.74
C LYS A 56 -4.25 -0.51 -10.55
N GLY A 57 -2.97 -0.16 -10.59
CA GLY A 57 -2.49 0.90 -11.46
C GLY A 57 -1.02 1.20 -11.26
N ASN A 58 -0.59 2.32 -11.83
CA ASN A 58 0.78 2.80 -11.70
C ASN A 58 0.91 3.73 -10.49
N PHE A 59 2.14 4.05 -10.13
CA PHE A 59 2.43 5.10 -9.16
C PHE A 59 3.69 5.87 -9.56
N GLU A 60 3.81 7.08 -9.07
CA GLU A 60 5.04 7.88 -9.12
C GLU A 60 5.60 8.01 -7.71
N LEU A 61 6.91 7.81 -7.55
CA LEU A 61 7.58 7.89 -6.27
C LEU A 61 8.26 9.25 -6.13
N ASP A 62 7.76 10.08 -5.24
CA ASP A 62 8.26 11.43 -5.01
C ASP A 62 9.39 11.46 -3.98
N LYS A 63 9.30 10.61 -2.95
CA LYS A 63 10.31 10.49 -1.89
C LYS A 63 10.45 9.04 -1.41
N LYS A 64 11.70 8.60 -1.24
CA LYS A 64 12.07 7.35 -0.57
C LYS A 64 13.08 7.62 0.55
N ALA A 65 12.65 7.42 1.79
CA ALA A 65 13.49 7.43 2.98
C ALA A 65 13.20 6.17 3.82
N PRO A 66 14.09 5.78 4.77
CA PRO A 66 13.91 4.55 5.57
C PRO A 66 12.59 4.49 6.38
N ASP A 67 12.08 5.65 6.76
CA ASP A 67 10.91 5.88 7.61
C ASP A 67 9.80 6.66 6.91
N GLN A 68 9.99 7.04 5.64
CA GLN A 68 9.00 7.84 4.92
C GLN A 68 8.99 7.56 3.42
N LEU A 69 7.81 7.31 2.86
CA LEU A 69 7.57 7.25 1.42
C LEU A 69 6.52 8.29 1.04
N GLU A 70 6.79 9.10 0.03
CA GLU A 70 5.79 9.99 -0.60
C GLU A 70 5.62 9.53 -2.05
N PHE A 71 4.37 9.33 -2.47
CA PHE A 71 4.07 8.78 -3.79
C PHE A 71 2.68 9.20 -4.25
N THR A 72 2.50 9.22 -5.56
CA THR A 72 1.24 9.52 -6.24
C THR A 72 0.68 8.25 -6.85
N LEU A 73 -0.52 7.84 -6.44
CA LEU A 73 -1.21 6.68 -7.01
C LEU A 73 -1.99 7.07 -8.28
N LYS A 74 -1.98 6.18 -9.27
CA LYS A 74 -2.71 6.25 -10.55
C LYS A 74 -3.46 4.93 -10.79
N GLY A 75 -4.28 4.54 -9.83
CA GLY A 75 -5.19 3.40 -9.89
C GLY A 75 -6.56 3.74 -10.45
N GLU A 76 -7.41 2.74 -10.60
CA GLU A 76 -8.80 2.90 -11.03
C GLU A 76 -9.67 3.47 -9.90
N LYS A 77 -9.41 3.03 -8.66
CA LYS A 77 -10.14 3.48 -7.46
C LYS A 77 -9.36 4.50 -6.64
N LEU A 78 -8.06 4.29 -6.50
CA LEU A 78 -7.17 5.15 -5.72
C LEU A 78 -6.33 6.01 -6.63
N SER A 79 -6.48 7.33 -6.47
CA SER A 79 -5.67 8.32 -7.16
C SER A 79 -5.21 9.45 -6.23
N GLY A 80 -4.13 10.13 -6.62
CA GLY A 80 -3.58 11.29 -5.94
C GLY A 80 -2.46 10.96 -4.96
N ASP A 81 -2.09 11.96 -4.16
CA ASP A 81 -0.88 11.95 -3.35
C ASP A 81 -1.08 11.22 -2.01
N TYR A 82 -0.15 10.35 -1.66
CA TYR A 82 -0.11 9.60 -0.41
C TYR A 82 1.24 9.72 0.28
N VAL A 83 1.23 9.47 1.58
CA VAL A 83 2.44 9.30 2.37
C VAL A 83 2.32 8.07 3.28
N LEU A 84 3.39 7.29 3.35
CA LEU A 84 3.65 6.31 4.40
C LEU A 84 4.70 6.88 5.36
N ILE A 85 4.42 6.85 6.66
CA ILE A 85 5.34 7.29 7.71
C ILE A 85 5.50 6.16 8.73
N ARG A 86 6.72 5.65 8.94
CA ARG A 86 7.01 4.61 9.92
C ARG A 86 6.91 5.21 11.31
N THR A 87 6.15 4.57 12.19
CA THR A 87 5.99 5.01 13.57
C THR A 87 6.82 4.18 14.53
N ASP A 88 6.77 2.84 14.40
CA ASP A 88 7.49 1.92 15.28
C ASP A 88 7.59 0.54 14.62
N GLY A 89 8.78 -0.05 14.59
CA GLY A 89 9.06 -1.34 13.95
C GLY A 89 8.45 -1.45 12.54
N ASN A 90 7.47 -2.35 12.41
CA ASN A 90 6.73 -2.60 11.17
C ASN A 90 5.45 -1.76 11.03
N ASN A 91 5.10 -0.93 12.00
CA ASN A 91 3.92 -0.08 11.96
C ASN A 91 4.20 1.22 11.22
N TRP A 92 3.32 1.53 10.27
CA TRP A 92 3.31 2.76 9.50
C TRP A 92 1.92 3.43 9.53
N LEU A 93 1.91 4.73 9.28
CA LEU A 93 0.70 5.50 8.98
C LEU A 93 0.62 5.74 7.48
N LEU A 94 -0.46 5.29 6.86
CA LEU A 94 -0.84 5.62 5.49
C LEU A 94 -1.84 6.77 5.51
N ILE A 95 -1.54 7.85 4.77
CA ILE A 95 -2.34 9.07 4.76
C ILE A 95 -2.50 9.55 3.31
N LYS A 96 -3.74 9.81 2.89
CA LYS A 96 -4.01 10.56 1.65
C LYS A 96 -3.82 12.05 1.92
N ARG A 97 -3.03 12.73 1.11
CA ARG A 97 -2.80 14.17 1.24
C ARG A 97 -3.95 14.94 0.59
N LYS A 98 -4.18 16.16 1.07
CA LYS A 98 -5.06 17.09 0.37
C LYS A 98 -4.43 17.41 -0.97
N ALA A 99 -5.26 17.51 -2.01
CA ALA A 99 -4.81 18.04 -3.30
C ALA A 99 -4.10 19.37 -3.04
N ARG A 100 -2.89 19.53 -3.59
CA ARG A 100 -2.22 20.82 -3.60
C ARG A 100 -3.09 21.72 -4.47
N LEU A 101 -3.75 22.71 -3.86
CA LEU A 101 -4.33 23.81 -4.61
C LEU A 101 -3.15 24.55 -5.25
N GLY A 102 -3.09 24.51 -6.58
CA GLY A 102 -2.13 25.27 -7.37
C GLY A 102 -2.45 26.75 -7.36
#